data_AF-A0A6G3MND0-F1
#
_entry.id   AF-A0A6G3MND0-F1
#
_cell.length_a   1.000
_cell.length_b   1.000
_cell.length_c   1.000
_cell.angle_alpha   90.00
_cell.angle_beta   90.00
_cell.angle_gamma   90.00
#
_symmetry.space_group_name_H-M   'P 1'
#
loop_
_entity.id
_entity.type
_entity.pdbx_description
1 polymer ?
#
loop_
_entity_poly.entity_id
_entity_poly.type
_entity_poly.pdbx_seq_one_letter_code
_entity_poly.pdbx_strand_id
1 'polypeptide(L)'
;KEAGLYNGIYFATSAVGPAITFVLYSFFIKIPIRNSQHNNFLTPESENWIGAYWVLYAIGCVLTFCTSIPMCLFPSLSKTNFKIRKSIVVQEKINFSRFLRITKIILRNI
;
A
#
# COMPACT_ATOMS: atom_id res chain seq x y z
N LYS A 1 23.60 -14.96 -1.57
CA LYS A 1 24.19 -14.30 -0.38
C LYS A 1 23.68 -12.87 -0.24
N GLU A 2 23.66 -12.08 -1.31
CA GLU A 2 23.17 -10.68 -1.29
C GLU A 2 21.67 -10.47 -0.97
N ALA A 3 20.81 -11.46 -1.22
CA ALA A 3 19.37 -11.33 -0.99
C ALA A 3 19.01 -11.08 0.49
N GLY A 4 19.79 -11.61 1.43
CA GLY A 4 19.57 -11.39 2.87
C GLY A 4 19.81 -9.95 3.29
N LEU A 5 20.88 -9.32 2.77
CA LEU A 5 21.21 -7.92 3.04
C LEU A 5 20.14 -6.98 2.48
N TYR A 6 19.70 -7.22 1.24
CA TYR A 6 18.66 -6.42 0.60
C TYR A 6 17.32 -6.47 1.36
N ASN A 7 16.89 -7.68 1.74
CA ASN A 7 15.67 -7.84 2.53
C ASN A 7 15.82 -7.24 3.93
N GLY A 8 17.00 -7.37 4.56
CA GLY A 8 17.27 -6.77 5.86
C GLY A 8 17.09 -5.25 5.85
N ILE A 9 17.67 -4.57 4.85
CA ILE A 9 17.51 -3.11 4.69
C ILE A 9 16.05 -2.75 4.39
N TYR A 10 15.37 -3.51 3.52
CA TYR A 10 13.96 -3.28 3.20
C TYR A 10 13.05 -3.35 4.42
N PHE A 11 13.17 -4.40 5.25
CA PHE A 11 12.36 -4.55 6.45
C PHE A 11 12.71 -3.53 7.52
N ALA A 12 13.99 -3.20 7.71
CA ALA A 12 14.42 -2.16 8.64
C ALA A 12 13.80 -0.80 8.28
N THR A 13 13.87 -0.42 7.00
CA THR A 13 13.30 0.86 6.52
C THR A 13 11.77 0.86 6.61
N SER A 14 11.13 -0.28 6.39
CA SER A 14 9.67 -0.42 6.52
C SER A 14 9.20 -0.27 7.97
N ALA A 15 9.97 -0.75 8.94
CA ALA A 15 9.67 -0.61 10.37
C ALA A 15 9.84 0.84 10.88
N VAL A 16 10.73 1.61 10.25
CA VAL A 16 10.98 3.03 10.59
C VAL A 16 9.77 3.92 10.27
N GLY A 17 8.99 3.60 9.23
CA GLY A 17 7.82 4.37 8.81
C GLY A 17 6.78 4.58 9.92
N PRO A 18 6.24 3.49 10.52
CA PRO A 18 5.33 3.58 11.66
C PRO A 18 5.89 4.36 12.85
N ALA A 19 7.17 4.16 13.18
CA ALA A 19 7.82 4.85 14.30
C ALA A 19 7.88 6.37 14.09
N ILE A 20 8.31 6.82 12.91
CA ILE A 20 8.37 8.25 12.56
C ILE A 20 6.96 8.86 12.57
N THR A 21 6.00 8.15 12.00
CA THR A 21 4.61 8.60 11.91
C THR A 21 3.99 8.78 13.30
N PHE A 22 4.26 7.85 14.23
CA PHE A 22 3.76 7.94 15.59
C PHE A 22 4.31 9.17 16.34
N VAL A 23 5.60 9.43 16.20
CA VAL A 23 6.24 10.61 16.81
C VAL A 23 5.65 11.89 16.22
N LEU A 24 5.55 12.00 14.89
CA LEU A 24 4.95 13.15 14.21
C LEU A 24 3.50 13.37 14.66
N TYR A 25 2.70 12.31 14.73
CA TYR A 25 1.30 12.37 15.17
C TYR A 25 1.15 13.00 16.56
N SER A 26 2.03 12.61 17.50
CA SER A 26 2.06 13.16 18.86
C SER A 26 2.35 14.67 18.92
N PHE A 27 3.07 15.22 17.94
CA PHE A 27 3.28 16.65 17.81
C PHE A 27 2.07 17.36 17.19
N PHE A 28 1.53 16.84 16.09
CA PHE A 28 0.44 17.50 15.36
C PHE A 28 -0.87 17.56 16.15
N ILE A 29 -1.14 16.59 17.02
CA ILE A 29 -2.36 16.60 17.85
C ILE A 29 -2.39 17.73 18.89
N LYS A 30 -1.23 18.34 19.22
CA LYS A 30 -1.12 19.43 20.20
C LYS A 30 -1.37 20.82 19.61
N ILE A 31 -1.41 20.94 18.29
CA ILE A 31 -1.55 22.23 17.60
C ILE A 31 -2.98 22.74 17.79
N PRO A 32 -3.23 23.87 18.48
CA PRO A 32 -4.57 24.42 18.72
C PRO A 32 -5.27 24.79 17.41
N ILE A 33 -6.56 24.49 17.31
CA ILE A 33 -7.39 24.76 16.13
C ILE A 33 -8.55 25.64 16.56
N ARG A 34 -8.81 26.68 15.77
CA ARG A 34 -9.97 27.54 15.97
C ARG A 34 -11.23 26.80 15.53
N ASN A 35 -12.21 26.70 16.43
CA ASN A 35 -13.55 26.26 16.06
C ASN A 35 -14.27 27.40 15.33
N SER A 36 -14.94 27.14 14.20
CA SER A 36 -15.70 28.17 13.51
C SER A 36 -17.06 28.45 14.15
N GLN A 37 -17.59 27.50 14.94
CA GLN A 37 -18.93 27.62 15.55
C GLN A 37 -18.94 28.40 16.86
N HIS A 38 -17.84 28.36 17.60
CA HIS A 38 -17.65 29.11 18.83
C HIS A 38 -16.29 29.78 18.64
N ASN A 39 -16.22 31.10 18.59
CA ASN A 39 -15.02 31.89 18.23
C ASN A 39 -13.84 31.73 19.23
N ASN A 40 -13.86 30.66 20.02
CA ASN A 40 -12.90 30.26 21.02
C ASN A 40 -11.89 29.28 20.40
N PHE A 41 -10.65 29.38 20.87
CA PHE A 41 -9.63 28.39 20.56
C PHE A 41 -9.95 27.10 21.31
N LEU A 42 -10.05 25.99 20.60
CA LEU A 42 -10.10 24.69 21.27
C LEU A 42 -8.67 24.41 21.75
N THR A 43 -8.49 24.41 23.06
CA THR A 43 -7.23 24.06 23.71
C THR A 43 -7.24 22.55 23.99
N PRO A 44 -6.08 21.87 24.04
CA PRO A 44 -5.98 20.46 24.43
C PRO A 44 -6.62 20.08 25.77
N GLU A 45 -6.98 21.05 26.61
CA GLU A 45 -7.70 20.85 27.88
C GLU A 45 -9.23 20.78 27.72
N SER A 46 -9.76 21.12 26.54
CA SER A 46 -11.20 21.09 26.27
C SER A 46 -11.66 19.69 25.85
N GLU A 47 -12.80 19.22 26.39
CA GLU A 47 -13.37 17.89 26.10
C GLU A 47 -13.66 17.66 24.61
N ASN A 48 -13.85 18.75 23.86
CA ASN A 48 -14.09 18.73 22.41
C ASN A 48 -12.80 18.85 21.57
N TRP A 49 -11.62 18.58 22.14
CA TRP A 49 -10.34 18.66 21.43
C TRP A 49 -9.99 17.36 20.68
N ILE A 50 -10.17 17.36 19.35
CA ILE A 50 -9.74 16.24 18.49
C ILE A 50 -8.33 16.47 17.90
N GLY A 51 -7.80 17.69 17.98
CA GLY A 51 -6.47 18.05 17.46
C GLY A 51 -6.35 18.02 15.94
N ALA A 52 -5.21 18.48 15.42
CA ALA A 52 -4.96 18.61 13.98
C ALA A 52 -4.50 17.29 13.33
N TYR A 53 -5.19 16.20 13.63
CA TYR A 53 -4.81 14.85 13.19
C TYR A 53 -4.77 14.71 11.66
N TRP A 54 -5.61 15.46 10.94
CA TRP A 54 -5.68 15.45 9.47
C TRP A 54 -4.39 15.93 8.81
N VAL A 55 -3.56 16.72 9.50
CA VAL A 55 -2.34 17.30 8.94
C VAL A 55 -1.37 16.20 8.50
N LEU A 56 -1.28 15.12 9.27
CA LEU A 56 -0.40 14.00 8.94
C LEU A 56 -0.89 13.23 7.70
N TYR A 57 -2.20 13.13 7.49
CA TYR A 57 -2.77 12.53 6.27
C TYR A 57 -2.50 13.40 5.03
N ALA A 58 -2.62 14.72 5.16
CA ALA A 58 -2.29 15.64 4.07
C ALA A 58 -0.82 15.53 3.67
N ILE A 59 0.08 15.50 4.65
CA ILE A 59 1.52 15.27 4.44
C ILE A 59 1.74 13.90 3.77
N GLY A 60 1.12 12.84 4.31
CA GLY A 60 1.20 11.49 3.74
C GLY A 60 0.77 11.44 2.27
N CYS A 61 -0.35 12.07 1.91
CA CYS A 61 -0.83 12.17 0.53
C CYS A 61 0.21 12.83 -0.38
N VAL A 62 0.83 13.94 0.04
CA VAL A 62 1.86 14.62 -0.75
C VAL A 62 3.08 13.72 -0.92
N LEU A 63 3.57 13.07 0.14
CA LEU A 63 4.71 12.16 0.04
C LEU A 63 4.41 10.98 -0.89
N THR A 64 3.25 10.33 -0.74
CA THR A 64 2.84 9.22 -1.61
C THR A 64 2.69 9.64 -3.06
N PHE A 65 2.15 10.83 -3.31
CA PHE A 65 2.05 11.36 -4.66
C PHE A 65 3.44 11.62 -5.27
N CYS A 66 4.34 12.23 -4.49
CA CYS A 66 5.72 12.47 -4.89
C CYS A 66 6.50 11.17 -5.18
N THR A 67 6.28 10.09 -4.42
CA THR A 67 6.94 8.80 -4.66
C THR A 67 6.26 7.98 -5.75
N SER A 68 4.97 8.19 -6.00
CA SER A 68 4.24 7.54 -7.08
C SER A 68 4.73 8.00 -8.46
N ILE A 69 5.07 9.28 -8.62
CA ILE A 69 5.59 9.83 -9.89
C ILE A 69 6.81 9.05 -10.42
N PRO A 70 7.93 8.89 -9.68
CA PRO A 70 9.08 8.13 -10.15
C PRO A 70 8.78 6.64 -10.34
N MET A 71 7.88 6.06 -9.53
CA MET A 71 7.43 4.68 -9.72
C MET A 71 6.64 4.50 -11.02
N CYS A 72 5.81 5.46 -11.41
CA CYS A 72 5.05 5.43 -12.67
C CYS A 72 5.94 5.68 -13.89
N LEU A 73 6.97 6.52 -13.75
CA LEU A 73 7.96 6.79 -14.80
C LEU A 73 8.96 5.65 -14.98
N PHE A 74 9.08 4.75 -13.99
CA PHE A 74 9.97 3.61 -14.11
C PHE A 74 9.50 2.72 -15.26
N PRO A 75 10.33 2.54 -16.31
CA PRO A 75 9.93 1.80 -17.49
C PRO A 75 9.59 0.37 -17.05
N SER A 76 8.39 -0.09 -17.41
CA SER A 76 7.95 -1.46 -17.15
C SER A 76 8.95 -2.43 -17.80
N LEU A 77 9.88 -2.95 -16.99
CA LEU A 77 10.79 -4.05 -17.35
C LEU A 77 10.01 -5.36 -17.63
N SER A 78 8.68 -5.33 -17.50
CA SER A 78 7.76 -6.43 -17.73
C SER A 78 7.34 -6.61 -19.20
N LYS A 79 8.08 -6.11 -20.19
CA LYS A 79 7.80 -6.50 -21.59
C LYS A 79 8.18 -7.97 -21.86
N THR A 80 9.17 -8.51 -21.14
CA THR A 80 9.65 -9.89 -21.31
C THR A 80 8.67 -10.93 -20.74
N ASN A 81 8.18 -10.73 -19.52
CA ASN A 81 7.29 -11.69 -18.86
C ASN A 81 5.88 -11.71 -19.47
N PHE A 82 5.40 -10.57 -19.99
CA PHE A 82 4.10 -10.50 -20.63
C PHE A 82 4.07 -11.25 -21.96
N LYS A 83 5.17 -11.23 -22.74
CA LYS A 83 5.28 -12.00 -23.99
C LYS A 83 5.27 -13.50 -23.72
N ILE A 84 6.02 -13.96 -22.71
CA ILE A 84 6.08 -15.36 -22.28
C ILE A 84 4.73 -15.83 -21.71
N ARG A 85 4.10 -15.04 -20.84
CA ARG A 85 2.76 -15.35 -20.29
C ARG A 85 1.70 -15.34 -21.38
N LYS A 86 1.73 -14.39 -22.32
CA LYS A 86 0.77 -14.36 -23.43
C LYS A 86 0.95 -15.56 -24.35
N SER A 87 2.18 -16.03 -24.62
CA SER A 87 2.38 -17.29 -25.37
C SER A 87 1.93 -18.54 -24.61
N ILE A 88 2.07 -18.58 -23.28
CA ILE A 88 1.59 -19.71 -22.45
C ILE A 88 0.05 -19.70 -22.36
N VAL A 89 -0.56 -18.54 -22.13
CA VAL A 89 -2.02 -18.38 -21.99
C VAL A 89 -2.75 -18.47 -23.33
N VAL A 90 -2.14 -18.04 -24.43
CA VAL A 90 -2.71 -18.25 -25.79
C VAL A 90 -2.68 -19.73 -26.19
N GLN A 91 -1.78 -20.55 -25.63
CA GLN A 91 -1.74 -22.01 -25.83
C GLN A 91 -2.70 -22.76 -24.90
N GLU A 92 -2.95 -22.26 -23.68
CA GLU A 92 -3.99 -22.79 -22.80
C GLU A 92 -5.32 -22.03 -22.96
N LYS A 93 -6.05 -22.32 -24.03
CA LYS A 93 -7.52 -22.25 -23.90
C LYS A 93 -7.95 -23.34 -22.93
N ILE A 94 -8.03 -23.02 -21.64
CA ILE A 94 -8.70 -23.85 -20.63
C ILE A 94 -10.17 -23.91 -21.03
N ASN A 95 -10.46 -24.89 -21.87
CA ASN A 95 -11.80 -25.17 -22.33
C ASN A 95 -12.48 -25.94 -21.21
N PHE A 96 -13.63 -25.47 -20.73
CA PHE A 96 -14.37 -26.08 -19.62
C PHE A 96 -14.65 -27.57 -19.84
N SER A 97 -14.77 -27.96 -21.11
CA SER A 97 -14.86 -29.35 -21.56
C SER A 97 -13.67 -30.23 -21.15
N ARG A 98 -12.43 -29.70 -21.14
CA ARG A 98 -11.23 -30.42 -20.68
C ARG A 98 -11.21 -30.59 -19.16
N PHE A 99 -11.63 -29.57 -18.42
CA PHE A 99 -11.77 -29.63 -16.96
C PHE A 99 -12.76 -30.75 -16.57
N LEU A 100 -13.96 -30.76 -17.16
CA LEU A 100 -14.95 -31.81 -16.92
C LEU A 100 -14.46 -33.21 -17.30
N ARG A 101 -13.65 -33.34 -18.36
CA ARG A 101 -13.08 -34.62 -18.78
C ARG A 101 -12.08 -35.16 -17.77
N ILE A 102 -11.18 -34.30 -17.27
CA ILE A 102 -10.18 -34.67 -16.25
C ILE A 102 -10.88 -35.06 -14.95
N THR A 103 -11.85 -34.24 -14.50
CA THR A 103 -12.65 -34.55 -13.31
C THR A 103 -13.36 -35.90 -13.45
N LYS A 104 -13.97 -36.20 -14.61
CA LYS A 104 -14.65 -37.46 -14.85
C LYS A 104 -13.69 -38.67 -14.89
N ILE A 105 -12.45 -38.49 -15.36
CA ILE A 105 -11.43 -39.54 -15.37
C ILE A 105 -10.97 -39.87 -13.94
N ILE A 106 -10.69 -38.84 -13.13
CA ILE A 106 -10.28 -39.01 -11.73
C ILE A 106 -11.37 -39.72 -10.93
N LEU A 107 -12.63 -39.30 -11.12
CA LEU A 107 -13.78 -39.91 -10.44
C LEU A 107 -14.04 -41.37 -10.86
N ARG A 108 -13.49 -41.82 -11.99
CA ARG A 108 -13.60 -43.22 -12.46
C ARG A 108 -12.45 -44.10 -11.97
N ASN A 109 -11.37 -43.49 -11.48
CA ASN A 109 -10.14 -44.17 -11.05
C ASN A 109 -9.93 -44.07 -9.52
N ILE A 110 -10.90 -43.48 -8.81
CA ILE A 110 -11.13 -43.56 -7.37
C ILE A 110 -12.21 -44.61 -7.15
#